data_AF-A0A0R1HH54-F1
#
_entry.id   AF-A0A0R1HH54-F1
#
_cell.length_a   1.000
_cell.length_b   1.000
_cell.length_c   1.000
_cell.angle_alpha   90.00
_cell.angle_beta   90.00
_cell.angle_gamma   90.00
#
_symmetry.space_group_name_H-M   'P 1'
#
loop_
_entity.id
_entity.type
_entity.pdbx_description
1 polymer ?
#
loop_
_entity_poly.entity_id
_entity_poly.type
_entity_poly.pdbx_seq_one_letter_code
_entity_poly.pdbx_strand_id
1 'polypeptide(L)'
;MDKRKFIKKLDEELNFYRVMDVDNTIAYYDELIDDRLEAGESETTIFTSLETPNQIAMRLALIERPGGQKKRSPALTALIVVLLILGSPLWGSLALTAAILIATGYLLIWLVPALAGIFFASFVLGGVVSLILSPVVMVNQEFVIGLMQFGMGFVMIGVGLLCGVMTRFTAKYLIAYSVSLTRWIGRLLRRKIGSAA
;
A
#
# COMPACT_ATOMS: atom_id res chain seq x y z
N MET A 1 -31.46 50.96 1.65
CA MET A 1 -32.22 49.73 1.99
C MET A 1 -32.07 49.54 3.50
N ASP A 2 -33.03 48.93 4.19
CA ASP A 2 -32.94 48.67 5.64
C ASP A 2 -32.39 47.25 5.87
N LYS A 3 -31.67 47.01 6.97
CA LYS A 3 -31.08 45.70 7.38
C LYS A 3 -32.08 44.57 7.24
N ARG A 4 -33.28 44.73 7.79
CA ARG A 4 -34.36 43.74 7.73
C ARG A 4 -34.77 43.36 6.30
N LYS A 5 -34.74 44.33 5.38
CA LYS A 5 -35.06 44.09 3.97
C LYS A 5 -33.92 43.37 3.24
N PHE A 6 -32.67 43.57 3.67
CA PHE A 6 -31.50 42.88 3.10
C PHE A 6 -31.49 41.41 3.45
N ILE A 7 -31.58 41.09 4.74
CA ILE A 7 -31.55 39.71 5.22
C ILE A 7 -32.71 38.90 4.64
N LYS A 8 -33.91 39.47 4.59
CA LYS A 8 -35.06 38.78 3.99
C LYS A 8 -34.86 38.45 2.51
N LYS A 9 -34.30 39.38 1.72
CA LYS A 9 -34.00 39.12 0.31
C LYS A 9 -32.86 38.13 0.13
N LEU A 10 -31.87 38.15 1.02
CA LEU A 10 -30.77 37.20 0.99
C LEU A 10 -31.28 35.78 1.27
N ASP A 11 -32.16 35.59 2.26
CA ASP A 11 -32.81 34.31 2.55
C ASP A 11 -33.62 33.79 1.35
N GLU A 12 -34.42 34.64 0.72
CA GLU A 12 -35.21 34.27 -0.47
C GLU A 12 -34.31 33.83 -1.64
N GLU A 13 -33.21 34.56 -1.90
CA GLU A 13 -32.27 34.24 -2.98
C GLU A 13 -31.44 32.98 -2.65
N LEU A 14 -30.95 32.81 -1.42
CA LEU A 14 -30.19 31.62 -1.00
C LEU A 14 -31.04 30.34 -1.12
N ASN A 15 -32.31 30.41 -0.74
CA ASN A 15 -33.27 29.31 -0.92
C ASN A 15 -33.59 29.04 -2.39
N PHE A 16 -33.73 30.09 -3.21
CA PHE A 16 -33.95 29.95 -4.66
C PHE A 16 -32.78 29.21 -5.33
N TYR A 17 -31.55 29.53 -4.94
CA TYR A 17 -30.34 28.90 -5.47
C TYR A 17 -29.98 27.56 -4.80
N ARG A 18 -30.72 27.13 -3.78
CA ARG A 18 -30.49 25.88 -3.01
C ARG A 18 -29.08 25.77 -2.42
N VAL A 19 -28.60 26.86 -1.85
CA VAL A 19 -27.35 26.88 -1.06
C VAL A 19 -27.53 25.92 0.13
N MET A 20 -26.52 25.13 0.45
CA MET A 20 -26.60 24.14 1.53
C MET A 20 -26.61 24.78 2.91
N ASP A 21 -25.89 25.90 3.07
CA ASP A 21 -25.65 26.54 4.37
C ASP A 21 -26.31 27.92 4.48
N VAL A 22 -27.63 27.95 4.29
CA VAL A 22 -28.44 29.18 4.27
C VAL A 22 -28.39 29.91 5.62
N ASP A 23 -28.63 29.21 6.72
CA ASP A 23 -28.74 29.80 8.06
C ASP A 23 -27.43 30.45 8.52
N ASN A 24 -26.29 29.77 8.32
CA ASN A 24 -24.98 30.32 8.66
C ASN A 24 -24.62 31.53 7.78
N THR A 25 -24.98 31.49 6.50
CA THR A 25 -24.74 32.62 5.59
C THR A 25 -25.55 33.83 6.04
N ILE A 26 -26.82 33.64 6.43
CA ILE A 26 -27.67 34.72 6.95
C ILE A 26 -27.10 35.30 8.24
N ALA A 27 -26.74 34.45 9.21
CA ALA A 27 -26.18 34.89 10.49
C ALA A 27 -24.90 35.72 10.32
N TYR A 28 -24.01 35.29 9.42
CA TYR A 28 -22.78 36.02 9.11
C TYR A 28 -23.04 37.43 8.58
N TYR A 29 -23.98 37.59 7.63
CA TYR A 29 -24.30 38.91 7.10
C TYR A 29 -25.10 39.78 8.08
N ASP A 30 -25.85 39.18 9.00
CA ASP A 30 -26.56 39.89 10.06
C ASP A 30 -25.58 40.51 11.06
N GLU A 31 -24.61 39.73 11.54
CA GLU A 31 -23.52 40.18 12.43
C GLU A 31 -22.61 41.21 11.74
N LEU A 32 -22.24 40.98 10.47
CA LEU A 32 -21.41 41.90 9.70
C LEU A 32 -22.05 43.28 9.53
N ILE A 33 -23.37 43.35 9.36
CA ILE A 33 -24.08 44.62 9.24
C ILE A 33 -24.16 45.32 10.60
N ASP A 34 -24.38 44.58 11.69
CA ASP A 34 -24.42 45.13 13.05
C ASP A 34 -23.06 45.71 13.45
N ASP A 35 -21.97 44.99 13.22
CA ASP A 35 -20.60 45.46 13.50
C ASP A 35 -20.29 46.81 12.85
N ARG A 36 -20.73 46.99 11.58
CA ARG A 36 -20.50 48.24 10.85
C ARG A 36 -21.39 49.38 11.32
N LEU A 37 -22.61 49.05 11.76
CA LEU A 37 -23.52 50.05 12.33
C LEU A 37 -23.01 50.52 13.70
N GLU A 38 -22.47 49.62 14.52
CA GLU A 38 -21.79 49.93 15.79
C GLU A 38 -20.49 50.73 15.60
N ALA A 39 -19.76 50.49 14.51
CA ALA A 39 -18.60 51.28 14.12
C ALA A 39 -18.95 52.72 13.64
N GLY A 40 -20.23 53.08 13.57
CA GLY A 40 -20.70 54.41 13.21
C GLY A 40 -20.80 54.68 11.71
N GLU A 41 -20.76 53.64 10.86
CA GLU A 41 -21.02 53.78 9.43
C GLU A 41 -22.51 54.02 9.17
N SER A 42 -22.84 54.93 8.26
CA SER A 42 -24.22 55.13 7.84
C SER A 42 -24.71 53.95 7.00
N GLU A 43 -25.98 53.55 7.15
CA GLU A 43 -26.60 52.45 6.41
C GLU A 43 -26.40 52.57 4.88
N THR A 44 -26.41 53.79 4.36
CA THR A 44 -26.17 54.06 2.94
C THR A 44 -24.79 53.61 2.48
N THR A 45 -23.77 53.77 3.33
CA THR A 45 -22.38 53.42 3.01
C THR A 45 -22.20 51.90 3.06
N ILE A 46 -22.81 51.26 4.07
CA ILE A 46 -22.78 49.80 4.26
C ILE A 46 -23.36 49.10 3.03
N PHE A 47 -24.58 49.44 2.60
CA PHE A 47 -25.22 48.79 1.45
C PHE A 47 -24.64 49.19 0.09
N THR A 48 -23.87 50.28 0.01
CA THR A 48 -23.11 50.62 -1.20
C THR A 48 -21.82 49.79 -1.31
N SER A 49 -21.23 49.45 -0.16
CA SER A 49 -20.03 48.60 -0.09
C SER A 49 -20.33 47.10 -0.23
N LEU A 50 -21.54 46.67 0.15
CA LEU A 50 -21.98 45.29 0.08
C LEU A 50 -22.46 44.93 -1.33
N GLU A 51 -22.17 43.69 -1.75
CA GLU A 51 -22.75 43.11 -2.97
C GLU A 51 -24.28 42.92 -2.80
N THR A 52 -25.00 42.88 -3.92
CA THR A 52 -26.46 42.66 -3.86
C THR A 52 -26.77 41.24 -3.36
N PRO A 53 -27.89 41.01 -2.65
CA PRO A 53 -28.26 39.70 -2.13
C PRO A 53 -28.26 38.58 -3.18
N ASN A 54 -28.68 38.89 -4.41
CA ASN A 54 -28.68 37.97 -5.53
C ASN A 54 -27.25 37.59 -5.98
N GLN A 55 -26.33 38.55 -6.04
CA GLN A 55 -24.92 38.27 -6.39
C GLN A 55 -24.24 37.36 -5.36
N ILE A 56 -24.54 37.58 -4.08
CA ILE A 56 -24.05 36.74 -2.98
C ILE A 56 -24.56 35.31 -3.16
N ALA A 57 -25.88 35.13 -3.30
CA ALA A 57 -26.48 33.80 -3.46
C ALA A 57 -25.98 33.07 -4.72
N MET A 58 -25.86 33.77 -5.85
CA MET A 58 -25.33 33.20 -7.08
C MET A 58 -23.87 32.77 -6.94
N ARG A 59 -23.02 33.57 -6.27
CA ARG A 59 -21.61 33.23 -6.01
C ARG A 59 -21.49 31.98 -5.16
N LEU A 60 -22.23 31.91 -4.04
CA LEU A 60 -22.21 30.73 -3.18
C LEU A 60 -22.71 29.49 -3.92
N ALA A 61 -23.78 29.60 -4.70
CA ALA A 61 -24.30 28.50 -5.50
C ALA A 61 -23.31 27.99 -6.58
N LEU A 62 -22.44 28.86 -7.10
CA LEU A 62 -21.35 28.48 -8.02
C LEU A 62 -20.20 27.74 -7.31
N ILE A 63 -19.90 28.12 -6.08
CA ILE A 63 -18.84 27.49 -5.26
C ILE A 63 -19.32 26.15 -4.69
N GLU A 64 -20.57 26.09 -4.22
CA GLU A 64 -21.19 24.91 -3.64
C GLU A 64 -21.73 23.92 -4.67
N ARG A 65 -21.90 24.35 -5.93
CA ARG A 65 -22.08 23.39 -7.02
C ARG A 65 -20.89 22.45 -6.96
N PRO A 66 -21.10 21.15 -6.64
CA PRO A 66 -19.99 20.24 -6.51
C PRO A 66 -19.31 20.17 -7.87
N GLY A 67 -18.13 20.81 -7.95
CA GLY A 67 -17.29 20.81 -9.12
C GLY A 67 -17.03 19.36 -9.52
N GLY A 68 -17.63 18.95 -10.63
CA GLY A 68 -17.11 17.91 -11.49
C GLY A 68 -16.84 16.55 -10.85
N GLN A 69 -17.78 15.97 -10.08
CA GLN A 69 -17.88 14.51 -10.17
C GLN A 69 -18.36 14.20 -11.58
N LYS A 70 -17.42 13.87 -12.49
CA LYS A 70 -17.72 13.25 -13.79
C LYS A 70 -18.62 12.05 -13.49
N LYS A 71 -19.93 12.23 -13.56
CA LYS A 71 -20.90 11.13 -13.44
C LYS A 71 -20.54 10.16 -14.55
N ARG A 72 -19.84 9.07 -14.20
CA ARG A 72 -19.65 7.96 -15.12
C ARG A 72 -21.04 7.59 -15.63
N SER A 73 -21.18 7.38 -16.94
CA SER A 73 -22.50 7.10 -17.48
C SER A 73 -23.11 5.91 -16.72
N PRO A 74 -24.41 5.93 -16.43
CA PRO A 74 -25.06 4.82 -15.73
C PRO A 74 -24.86 3.51 -16.51
N ALA A 75 -24.74 3.58 -17.84
CA ALA A 75 -24.36 2.47 -18.70
C ALA A 75 -22.94 1.94 -18.43
N LEU A 76 -21.93 2.81 -18.25
CA LEU A 76 -20.57 2.37 -17.88
C LEU A 76 -20.55 1.77 -16.48
N THR A 77 -21.32 2.33 -15.55
CA THR A 77 -21.42 1.81 -14.18
C THR A 77 -22.11 0.44 -14.17
N ALA A 78 -23.21 0.29 -14.91
CA ALA A 78 -23.91 -0.97 -15.09
C ALA A 78 -23.03 -2.01 -15.80
N LEU A 79 -22.28 -1.62 -16.83
CA LEU A 79 -21.34 -2.51 -17.52
C LEU A 79 -20.23 -2.96 -16.58
N ILE A 80 -19.65 -2.06 -15.77
CA ILE A 80 -18.66 -2.42 -14.75
C ILE A 80 -19.25 -3.38 -13.73
N VAL A 81 -20.47 -3.15 -13.25
CA VAL A 81 -21.16 -4.02 -12.28
C VAL A 81 -21.45 -5.39 -12.90
N VAL A 82 -21.92 -5.45 -14.15
CA VAL A 82 -22.14 -6.69 -14.89
C VAL A 82 -20.82 -7.43 -15.11
N LEU A 83 -19.73 -6.71 -15.45
CA LEU A 83 -18.39 -7.28 -15.57
C LEU A 83 -17.83 -7.75 -14.22
N LEU A 84 -18.22 -7.11 -13.11
CA LEU A 84 -17.89 -7.54 -11.75
C LEU A 84 -18.65 -8.80 -11.36
N ILE A 85 -19.91 -8.93 -11.76
CA ILE A 85 -20.79 -10.06 -11.45
C ILE A 85 -20.44 -11.26 -12.33
N LEU A 86 -20.32 -11.09 -13.66
CA LEU A 86 -19.82 -12.14 -14.56
C LEU A 86 -18.35 -12.44 -14.35
N GLY A 87 -17.58 -11.44 -13.92
CA GLY A 87 -16.21 -11.62 -13.49
C GLY A 87 -16.10 -12.21 -12.09
N SER A 88 -17.16 -12.25 -11.26
CA SER A 88 -17.11 -12.73 -9.86
C SER A 88 -16.51 -14.14 -9.73
N PRO A 89 -16.84 -15.11 -10.62
CA PRO A 89 -16.14 -16.40 -10.65
C PRO A 89 -14.66 -16.28 -11.08
N LEU A 90 -14.34 -15.31 -11.93
CA LEU A 90 -13.01 -15.07 -12.48
C LEU A 90 -12.10 -14.29 -11.52
N TRP A 91 -12.61 -13.36 -10.72
CA TRP A 91 -11.81 -12.61 -9.74
C TRP A 91 -11.28 -13.54 -8.66
N GLY A 92 -12.08 -14.52 -8.25
CA GLY A 92 -11.66 -15.57 -7.32
C GLY A 92 -10.50 -16.40 -7.86
N SER A 93 -10.60 -16.89 -9.10
CA SER A 93 -9.54 -17.67 -9.73
C SER A 93 -8.30 -16.83 -10.06
N LEU A 94 -8.46 -15.56 -10.43
CA LEU A 94 -7.34 -14.64 -10.69
C LEU A 94 -6.60 -14.28 -9.40
N ALA A 95 -7.32 -14.00 -8.32
CA ALA A 95 -6.74 -13.77 -7.00
C ALA A 95 -6.02 -15.02 -6.48
N LEU A 96 -6.63 -16.19 -6.65
CA LEU A 96 -6.01 -17.48 -6.30
C LEU A 96 -4.73 -17.71 -7.12
N THR A 97 -4.75 -17.45 -8.42
CA THR A 97 -3.57 -17.57 -9.28
C THR A 97 -2.45 -16.63 -8.85
N ALA A 98 -2.79 -15.37 -8.54
CA ALA A 98 -1.83 -14.40 -8.02
C ALA A 98 -1.23 -14.87 -6.68
N ALA A 99 -2.04 -15.40 -5.77
CA ALA A 99 -1.57 -15.96 -4.50
C ALA A 99 -0.63 -17.16 -4.71
N ILE A 100 -0.99 -18.09 -5.61
CA ILE A 100 -0.16 -19.25 -5.95
C ILE A 100 1.16 -18.80 -6.59
N LEU A 101 1.15 -17.83 -7.49
CA LEU A 101 2.37 -17.29 -8.10
C LEU A 101 3.30 -16.66 -7.07
N ILE A 102 2.77 -15.88 -6.13
CA ILE A 102 3.55 -15.29 -5.03
C ILE A 102 4.13 -16.40 -4.15
N ALA A 103 3.32 -17.39 -3.77
CA ALA A 103 3.76 -18.53 -2.98
C ALA A 103 4.85 -19.35 -3.69
N THR A 104 4.70 -19.56 -5.00
CA THR A 104 5.67 -20.28 -5.84
C THR A 104 6.98 -19.52 -5.95
N GLY A 105 6.92 -18.20 -6.19
CA GLY A 105 8.10 -17.34 -6.20
C GLY A 105 8.83 -17.37 -4.85
N TYR A 106 8.10 -17.35 -3.73
CA TYR A 106 8.66 -17.48 -2.40
C TYR A 106 9.32 -18.85 -2.18
N LEU A 107 8.68 -19.95 -2.61
CA LEU A 107 9.25 -21.30 -2.53
C LEU A 107 10.53 -21.44 -3.35
N LEU A 108 10.56 -20.91 -4.58
CA LEU A 108 11.75 -20.93 -5.44
C LEU A 108 12.94 -20.22 -4.80
N ILE A 109 12.69 -19.11 -4.13
CA ILE A 109 13.70 -18.38 -3.38
C ILE A 109 14.29 -19.24 -2.25
N TRP A 110 13.45 -19.96 -1.53
CA TRP A 110 13.86 -20.85 -0.43
C TRP A 110 14.47 -22.19 -0.90
N LEU A 111 14.26 -22.56 -2.16
CA LEU A 111 14.82 -23.78 -2.74
C LEU A 111 16.36 -23.73 -2.76
N VAL A 112 16.94 -22.57 -3.02
CA VAL A 112 18.41 -22.40 -3.11
C VAL A 112 19.11 -22.77 -1.80
N PRO A 113 18.76 -22.19 -0.64
CA PRO A 113 19.36 -22.61 0.63
C PRO A 113 18.94 -24.03 1.04
N ALA A 114 17.74 -24.49 0.67
CA ALA A 114 17.30 -25.86 0.97
C ALA A 114 18.17 -26.91 0.26
N LEU A 115 18.38 -26.75 -1.05
CA LEU A 115 19.25 -27.64 -1.83
C LEU A 115 20.68 -27.61 -1.32
N ALA A 116 21.22 -26.42 -1.06
CA ALA A 116 22.57 -26.29 -0.54
C ALA A 116 22.73 -26.95 0.85
N GLY A 117 21.69 -26.91 1.70
CA GLY A 117 21.63 -27.66 2.95
C GLY A 117 21.58 -29.19 2.77
N ILE A 118 20.81 -29.68 1.78
CA ILE A 118 20.77 -31.10 1.43
C ILE A 118 22.13 -31.57 0.93
N PHE A 119 22.78 -30.81 0.04
CA PHE A 119 24.13 -31.12 -0.42
C PHE A 119 25.13 -31.14 0.74
N PHE A 120 25.08 -30.16 1.64
CA PHE A 120 25.90 -30.18 2.86
C PHE A 120 25.73 -31.48 3.64
N ALA A 121 24.48 -31.88 3.93
CA ALA A 121 24.20 -33.10 4.69
C ALA A 121 24.71 -34.36 3.95
N SER A 122 24.41 -34.48 2.66
CA SER A 122 24.83 -35.62 1.84
C SER A 122 26.34 -35.75 1.73
N PHE A 123 27.06 -34.65 1.52
CA PHE A 123 28.52 -34.67 1.41
C PHE A 123 29.21 -34.95 2.74
N VAL A 124 28.71 -34.39 3.85
CA VAL A 124 29.26 -34.67 5.18
C VAL A 124 29.00 -36.11 5.58
N LEU A 125 27.77 -36.60 5.42
CA LEU A 125 27.44 -38.00 5.73
C LEU A 125 28.22 -38.97 4.84
N GLY A 126 28.25 -38.72 3.53
CA GLY A 126 29.00 -39.54 2.58
C GLY A 126 30.49 -39.56 2.89
N GLY A 127 31.08 -38.41 3.24
CA GLY A 127 32.48 -38.33 3.62
C GLY A 127 32.80 -39.00 4.95
N VAL A 128 31.94 -38.87 5.96
CA VAL A 128 32.09 -39.55 7.26
C VAL A 128 31.99 -41.06 7.10
N VAL A 129 31.00 -41.55 6.36
CA VAL A 129 30.86 -42.98 6.05
C VAL A 129 32.10 -43.49 5.30
N SER A 130 32.58 -42.72 4.32
CA SER A 130 33.77 -43.09 3.54
C SER A 130 35.03 -43.19 4.41
N LEU A 131 35.20 -42.29 5.39
CA LEU A 131 36.31 -42.33 6.35
C LEU A 131 36.24 -43.54 7.28
N ILE A 132 35.04 -43.88 7.78
CA ILE A 132 34.85 -44.99 8.71
C ILE A 132 35.02 -46.34 8.00
N LEU A 133 34.54 -46.48 6.76
CA LEU A 133 34.67 -47.72 5.99
C LEU A 133 36.05 -47.91 5.35
N SER A 134 36.82 -46.83 5.16
CA SER A 134 38.13 -46.90 4.49
C SER A 134 39.09 -47.93 5.11
N PRO A 135 39.26 -48.03 6.45
CA PRO A 135 40.10 -49.06 7.06
C PRO A 135 39.64 -50.49 6.76
N VAL A 136 38.33 -50.73 6.65
CA VAL A 136 37.77 -52.05 6.32
C VAL A 136 38.08 -52.42 4.87
N VAL A 137 38.03 -51.44 3.96
CA VAL A 137 38.37 -51.63 2.54
C VAL A 137 39.87 -51.86 2.35
N MET A 138 40.72 -51.18 3.12
CA MET A 138 42.18 -51.39 3.11
C MET A 138 42.58 -52.82 3.45
N VAL A 139 41.84 -53.48 4.37
CA VAL A 139 42.13 -54.84 4.83
C VAL A 139 41.54 -55.90 3.88
N ASN A 140 40.34 -55.66 3.33
CA ASN A 140 39.59 -56.68 2.59
C ASN A 140 39.78 -56.64 1.06
N GLN A 141 40.26 -55.54 0.50
CA GLN A 141 40.46 -55.38 -0.94
C GLN A 141 41.93 -55.05 -1.23
N GLU A 142 42.23 -53.77 -1.45
CA GLU A 142 43.58 -53.29 -1.71
C GLU A 142 43.84 -52.02 -0.90
N PHE A 143 45.04 -51.92 -0.34
CA PHE A 143 45.45 -50.77 0.46
C PHE A 143 45.31 -49.44 -0.29
N VAL A 144 45.65 -49.43 -1.59
CA VAL A 144 45.59 -48.23 -2.44
C VAL A 144 44.15 -47.73 -2.62
N ILE A 145 43.20 -48.65 -2.83
CA ILE A 145 41.77 -48.32 -3.00
C ILE A 145 41.21 -47.73 -1.70
N GLY A 146 41.52 -48.35 -0.56
CA GLY A 146 41.13 -47.84 0.74
C GLY A 146 41.73 -46.48 1.06
N LEU A 147 42.99 -46.21 0.65
CA LEU A 147 43.66 -44.91 0.83
C LEU A 147 43.04 -43.81 -0.05
N MET A 148 42.70 -44.13 -1.30
CA MET A 148 41.97 -43.19 -2.16
C MET A 148 40.58 -42.86 -1.58
N GLN A 149 39.86 -43.85 -1.06
CA GLN A 149 38.57 -43.64 -0.39
C GLN A 149 38.70 -42.76 0.85
N PHE A 150 39.79 -42.91 1.62
CA PHE A 150 40.08 -42.05 2.78
C PHE A 150 40.27 -40.58 2.36
N GLY A 151 41.09 -40.34 1.33
CA GLY A 151 41.32 -39.01 0.79
C GLY A 151 40.04 -38.38 0.22
N MET A 152 39.25 -39.16 -0.52
CA MET A 152 37.97 -38.72 -1.08
C MET A 152 36.97 -38.33 0.03
N GLY A 153 36.99 -39.04 1.16
CA GLY A 153 36.17 -38.71 2.33
C GLY A 153 36.46 -37.32 2.90
N PHE A 154 37.74 -36.94 3.03
CA PHE A 154 38.13 -35.58 3.44
C PHE A 154 37.72 -34.52 2.42
N VAL A 155 37.90 -34.79 1.12
CA VAL A 155 37.46 -33.87 0.05
C VAL A 155 35.95 -33.67 0.11
N MET A 156 35.17 -34.73 0.26
CA MET A 156 33.71 -34.65 0.40
C MET A 156 33.29 -33.82 1.62
N ILE A 157 33.91 -34.03 2.79
CA ILE A 157 33.61 -33.22 3.99
C ILE A 157 33.98 -31.76 3.77
N GLY A 158 35.12 -31.48 3.13
CA GLY A 158 35.55 -30.12 2.81
C GLY A 158 34.60 -29.40 1.86
N VAL A 159 34.19 -30.07 0.78
CA VAL A 159 33.18 -29.56 -0.16
C VAL A 159 31.83 -29.37 0.52
N GLY A 160 31.43 -30.33 1.36
CA GLY A 160 30.25 -30.24 2.20
C GLY A 160 30.26 -28.97 3.04
N LEU A 161 31.29 -28.75 3.86
CA LEU A 161 31.45 -27.55 4.69
C LEU A 161 31.39 -26.25 3.89
N LEU A 162 32.02 -26.19 2.71
CA LEU A 162 31.91 -25.04 1.81
C LEU A 162 30.46 -24.78 1.37
N CYS A 163 29.71 -25.82 1.00
CA CYS A 163 28.28 -25.70 0.71
C CYS A 163 27.48 -25.21 1.93
N GLY A 164 27.83 -25.65 3.13
CA GLY A 164 27.19 -25.19 4.38
C GLY A 164 27.42 -23.70 4.66
N VAL A 165 28.65 -23.22 4.45
CA VAL A 165 28.98 -21.80 4.58
C VAL A 165 28.24 -20.97 3.53
N MET A 166 28.22 -21.43 2.27
CA MET A 166 27.46 -20.76 1.21
C MET A 166 25.97 -20.70 1.52
N THR A 167 25.40 -21.78 2.06
CA THR A 167 23.99 -21.80 2.49
C THR A 167 23.71 -20.73 3.53
N ARG A 168 24.56 -20.61 4.57
CA ARG A 168 24.41 -19.58 5.60
C ARG A 168 24.54 -18.18 5.05
N PHE A 169 25.46 -17.96 4.11
CA PHE A 169 25.63 -16.67 3.46
C PHE A 169 24.35 -16.30 2.70
N THR A 170 23.91 -17.15 1.76
CA THR A 170 22.72 -16.92 0.96
C THR A 170 21.45 -16.72 1.81
N ALA A 171 21.28 -17.52 2.88
CA ALA A 171 20.16 -17.37 3.80
C ALA A 171 20.19 -16.02 4.53
N LYS A 172 21.37 -15.55 4.99
CA LYS A 172 21.50 -14.23 5.62
C LYS A 172 21.13 -13.10 4.68
N TYR A 173 21.58 -13.13 3.43
CA TYR A 173 21.22 -12.10 2.45
C TYR A 173 19.72 -12.11 2.17
N LEU A 174 19.12 -13.28 2.02
CA LEU A 174 17.67 -13.41 1.79
C LEU A 174 16.84 -12.86 2.95
N ILE A 175 17.22 -13.18 4.18
CA ILE A 175 16.55 -12.65 5.38
C ILE A 175 16.78 -11.14 5.51
N ALA A 176 17.99 -10.65 5.22
CA ALA A 176 18.28 -9.22 5.28
C ALA A 176 17.44 -8.44 4.25
N TYR A 177 17.33 -8.96 3.03
CA TYR A 177 16.49 -8.37 1.98
C TYR A 177 15.01 -8.39 2.35
N SER A 178 14.48 -9.51 2.85
CA SER A 178 13.07 -9.60 3.22
C SER A 178 12.72 -8.63 4.34
N VAL A 179 13.54 -8.58 5.40
CA VAL A 179 13.34 -7.68 6.54
C VAL A 179 13.52 -6.22 6.14
N SER A 180 14.48 -5.90 5.27
CA SER A 180 14.66 -4.54 4.75
C SER A 180 13.43 -4.07 3.97
N LEU A 181 12.87 -4.94 3.13
CA LEU A 181 11.66 -4.66 2.36
C LEU A 181 10.46 -4.39 3.28
N THR A 182 10.24 -5.23 4.30
CA THR A 182 9.13 -5.05 5.25
C THR A 182 9.26 -3.74 6.02
N ARG A 183 10.47 -3.39 6.48
CA ARG A 183 10.73 -2.11 7.16
C ARG A 183 10.55 -0.93 6.22
N TRP A 184 10.95 -1.04 4.95
CA TRP A 184 10.76 0.02 3.95
C TRP A 184 9.29 0.26 3.65
N ILE A 185 8.50 -0.80 3.44
CA ILE A 185 7.04 -0.72 3.25
C ILE A 185 6.37 -0.09 4.49
N GLY A 186 6.75 -0.54 5.69
CA GLY A 186 6.23 0.02 6.94
C GLY A 186 6.54 1.52 7.11
N ARG A 187 7.73 1.96 6.67
CA ARG A 187 8.09 3.39 6.65
C ARG A 187 7.27 4.19 5.64
N LEU A 188 7.00 3.65 4.45
CA LEU A 188 6.16 4.32 3.44
C LEU A 188 4.71 4.48 3.90
N LEU A 189 4.15 3.44 4.53
CA LEU A 189 2.80 3.49 5.10
C LEU A 189 2.68 4.55 6.19
N ARG A 190 3.65 4.61 7.12
CA ARG A 190 3.67 5.64 8.17
C ARG A 190 3.82 7.06 7.62
N ARG A 191 4.60 7.26 6.55
CA ARG A 191 4.74 8.57 5.89
C ARG A 191 3.44 9.05 5.23
N LYS A 192 2.66 8.14 4.63
CA LYS A 192 1.35 8.51 4.06
C LYS A 192 0.32 8.84 5.14
N ILE A 193 0.30 8.09 6.24
CA ILE A 193 -0.66 8.30 7.33
C ILE A 193 -0.34 9.59 8.10
N GLY A 194 0.94 9.91 8.33
CA GLY A 194 1.35 11.16 8.98
C GLY A 194 1.31 12.42 8.10
N SER A 195 1.01 12.28 6.79
CA SER A 195 0.80 13.42 5.87
C SER A 195 -0.68 13.74 5.68
N ALA A 196 -1.58 12.92 6.22
CA ALA A 196 -3.03 13.07 6.12
C ALA A 196 -3.68 13.47 7.45
N ALA A 197 -2.87 13.72 8.49
CA ALA A 197 -3.26 14.26 9.79
C ALA A 197 -2.53 15.59 10.00
#